data_AF-A0A0G1HKQ4-F1
#
_entry.id   AF-A0A0G1HKQ4-F1
#
_cell.length_a   1.000
_cell.length_b   1.000
_cell.length_c   1.000
_cell.angle_alpha   90.00
_cell.angle_beta   90.00
_cell.angle_gamma   90.00
#
_symmetry.space_group_name_H-M   'P 1'
#
loop_
_entity.id
_entity.type
_entity.pdbx_description
1 polymer ?
#
loop_
_entity_poly.entity_id
_entity_poly.type
_entity_poly.pdbx_seq_one_letter_code
_entity_poly.pdbx_strand_id
1 'polypeptide(L)'
;MKKTYFKFFKDGYRKVRGGYSRFLNVYCASCKAHLFLYQKDGPGALKRTYLDRILAPKIKKTKNELVCEKCKKVIGTFFIYKKESRPAVRLYQDSVIKKIGRGIYPPPSYNSKF
;
A
#
# COMPACT_ATOMS: atom_id res chain seq x y z
N MET A 1 19.26 -0.20 9.45
CA MET A 1 18.74 0.51 8.25
C MET A 1 18.37 1.94 8.62
N LYS A 2 18.75 2.93 7.79
CA LYS A 2 18.36 4.33 7.97
C LYS A 2 16.85 4.49 7.76
N LYS A 3 16.17 5.23 8.66
CA LYS A 3 14.74 5.52 8.52
C LYS A 3 14.52 6.64 7.52
N THR A 4 13.48 6.52 6.71
CA THR A 4 13.00 7.54 5.78
C THR A 4 11.62 8.02 6.23
N TYR A 5 11.43 9.33 6.26
CA TYR A 5 10.18 9.98 6.63
C TYR A 5 9.51 10.53 5.38
N PHE A 6 8.27 10.13 5.14
CA PHE A 6 7.48 10.53 4.00
C PHE A 6 6.46 11.60 4.40
N LYS A 7 6.24 12.55 3.49
CA LYS A 7 5.13 13.49 3.53
C LYS A 7 4.04 13.00 2.58
N PHE A 8 2.79 13.41 2.84
CA PHE A 8 1.71 13.11 1.90
C PHE A 8 1.93 13.83 0.57
N PHE A 9 1.65 13.12 -0.52
CA PHE A 9 1.44 13.74 -1.82
C PHE A 9 0.18 14.62 -1.76
N LYS A 10 0.32 15.87 -2.20
CA LYS A 10 -0.75 16.87 -2.23
C LYS A 10 -1.06 17.21 -3.68
N ASP A 11 -2.01 16.50 -4.28
CA ASP A 11 -2.39 16.66 -5.68
C ASP A 11 -3.91 16.69 -5.87
N GLY A 12 -4.36 16.81 -7.13
CA GLY A 12 -5.78 16.79 -7.49
C GLY A 12 -6.49 15.52 -7.04
N TYR A 13 -5.84 14.36 -7.13
CA TYR A 13 -6.39 13.08 -6.68
C TYR A 13 -6.71 13.06 -5.18
N ARG A 14 -5.89 13.70 -4.35
CA ARG A 14 -6.18 13.86 -2.92
C ARG A 14 -7.33 14.85 -2.71
N LYS A 15 -7.35 15.98 -3.42
CA LYS A 15 -8.38 17.02 -3.30
C LYS A 15 -9.78 16.46 -3.59
N VAL A 16 -9.96 15.74 -4.70
CA VAL A 16 -11.27 15.13 -5.08
C VAL A 16 -11.75 14.06 -4.11
N ARG A 17 -10.89 13.59 -3.19
CA ARG A 17 -11.22 12.59 -2.16
C ARG A 17 -11.41 13.22 -0.78
N GLY A 18 -11.76 14.50 -0.73
CA GLY A 18 -12.03 15.25 0.49
C GLY A 18 -10.78 15.76 1.21
N GLY A 19 -9.61 15.72 0.57
CA GLY A 19 -8.36 16.24 1.13
C GLY A 19 -7.80 15.43 2.30
N TYR A 20 -8.48 14.42 2.82
CA TYR A 20 -7.97 13.59 3.90
C TYR A 20 -7.07 12.47 3.37
N SER A 21 -5.94 12.25 4.03
CA SER A 21 -5.01 11.17 3.75
C SER A 21 -4.48 10.55 5.03
N ARG A 22 -4.17 9.25 4.98
CA ARG A 22 -3.46 8.55 6.05
C ARG A 22 -2.41 7.60 5.50
N PHE A 23 -1.34 7.38 6.25
CA PHE A 23 -0.37 6.35 5.92
C PHE A 23 -0.89 4.99 6.40
N LEU A 24 -0.72 3.98 5.56
CA LEU A 24 -0.98 2.59 5.88
C LEU A 24 0.28 1.76 5.66
N ASN A 25 0.72 1.06 6.69
CA ASN A 25 1.62 -0.07 6.52
C ASN A 25 0.80 -1.29 6.11
N VAL A 26 1.12 -1.84 4.94
CA VAL A 26 0.45 -3.00 4.37
C VAL A 26 1.37 -4.20 4.54
N TYR A 27 0.83 -5.27 5.12
CA TYR A 27 1.55 -6.50 5.41
C TYR A 27 0.88 -7.69 4.71
N CYS A 28 1.65 -8.71 4.38
CA CYS A 28 1.10 -9.99 3.93
C CYS A 28 0.28 -10.61 5.06
N ALA A 29 -0.98 -10.99 4.79
CA ALA A 29 -1.80 -11.64 5.81
C ALA A 29 -1.24 -13.00 6.25
N SER A 30 -0.54 -13.70 5.34
CA SER A 30 0.00 -15.05 5.54
C SER A 30 1.25 -15.06 6.42
N CYS A 31 2.28 -14.30 6.07
CA CYS A 31 3.60 -14.37 6.74
C CYS A 31 3.96 -13.09 7.52
N LYS A 32 3.04 -12.12 7.58
CA LYS A 32 3.18 -10.82 8.24
C LYS A 32 4.35 -9.97 7.75
N ALA A 33 5.01 -10.34 6.65
CA ALA A 33 6.03 -9.50 6.02
C ALA A 33 5.43 -8.15 5.63
N HIS A 34 6.15 -7.07 5.90
CA HIS A 34 5.78 -5.75 5.39
C HIS A 34 5.91 -5.78 3.86
N LEU A 35 4.83 -5.43 3.17
CA LEU A 35 4.79 -5.38 1.72
C LEU A 35 5.16 -3.98 1.25
N PHE A 36 4.49 -2.96 1.81
CA PHE A 36 4.73 -1.57 1.47
C PHE A 36 4.04 -0.57 2.41
N LEU A 37 4.58 0.65 2.41
CA LEU A 37 3.98 1.86 2.97
C LEU A 37 3.15 2.55 1.88
N TYR A 38 1.88 2.83 2.19
CA TYR A 38 0.89 3.36 1.25
C TYR A 38 0.23 4.64 1.77
N GLN A 39 0.02 5.61 0.89
CA GLN A 39 -0.86 6.74 1.16
C GLN A 39 -2.29 6.40 0.74
N LYS A 40 -3.19 6.26 1.71
CA LYS A 40 -4.63 6.16 1.44
C LYS A 40 -5.27 7.53 1.48
N ASP A 41 -5.85 7.93 0.35
CA ASP A 41 -6.68 9.12 0.23
C ASP A 41 -8.17 8.77 0.44
N GLY A 42 -8.88 9.63 1.15
CA GLY A 42 -10.31 9.53 1.42
C GLY A 42 -10.74 8.40 2.38
N PRO A 43 -12.03 8.37 2.75
CA PRO A 43 -12.61 7.41 3.70
C PRO A 43 -12.73 5.99 3.12
N GLY A 44 -13.22 5.05 3.93
CA GLY A 44 -13.59 3.70 3.52
C GLY A 44 -12.47 2.65 3.51
N ALA A 45 -12.81 1.44 3.04
CA ALA A 45 -11.89 0.31 2.98
C ALA A 45 -10.89 0.40 1.81
N LEU A 46 -9.69 -0.15 1.99
CA LEU A 46 -8.70 -0.27 0.92
C LEU A 46 -9.04 -1.50 0.05
N LYS A 47 -9.76 -1.25 -1.06
CA LYS A 47 -10.09 -2.28 -2.09
C LYS A 47 -9.05 -2.36 -3.21
N ARG A 48 -8.35 -1.26 -3.47
CA ARG A 48 -7.36 -1.10 -4.54
C ARG A 48 -6.21 -0.23 -4.07
N THR A 49 -5.05 -0.47 -4.62
CA THR A 49 -3.80 0.22 -4.27
C THR A 49 -3.23 0.86 -5.53
N TYR A 50 -3.21 2.19 -5.62
CA TYR A 50 -2.61 2.87 -6.77
C TYR A 50 -1.08 2.86 -6.65
N LEU A 51 -0.37 2.55 -7.74
CA LEU A 51 1.08 2.34 -7.68
C LEU A 51 1.86 3.61 -7.30
N ASP A 52 1.40 4.76 -7.77
CA ASP A 52 1.99 6.06 -7.46
C ASP A 52 1.77 6.50 -6.01
N ARG A 53 0.85 5.84 -5.28
CA ARG A 53 0.63 6.04 -3.84
C ARG A 53 1.44 5.10 -2.96
N ILE A 54 2.18 4.18 -3.54
CA ILE A 54 3.14 3.35 -2.82
C ILE A 54 4.41 4.18 -2.59
N LEU A 55 4.74 4.39 -1.33
CA LEU A 55 5.84 5.24 -0.90
C LEU A 55 7.15 4.45 -0.87
N ALA A 56 7.14 3.28 -0.23
CA ALA A 56 8.29 2.38 -0.14
C ALA A 56 7.90 0.94 0.26
N PRO A 57 8.61 -0.10 -0.21
CA PRO A 57 9.48 -0.04 -1.39
C PRO A 57 8.65 0.20 -2.65
N LYS A 58 9.27 0.72 -3.72
CA LYS A 58 8.58 0.92 -5.00
C LYS A 58 8.33 -0.43 -5.65
N ILE A 59 7.09 -0.67 -6.03
CA ILE A 59 6.68 -1.90 -6.71
C ILE A 59 6.72 -1.64 -8.21
N LYS A 60 7.50 -2.43 -8.94
CA LYS A 60 7.49 -2.45 -10.41
C LYS A 60 6.51 -3.52 -10.88
N LYS A 61 5.75 -3.20 -11.92
CA LYS A 61 4.90 -4.17 -12.62
C LYS A 61 5.81 -5.06 -13.49
N THR A 62 6.41 -6.09 -12.89
CA THR A 62 7.23 -7.08 -13.61
C THR A 62 6.40 -8.27 -14.11
N LYS A 63 5.28 -8.55 -13.43
CA LYS A 63 4.33 -9.61 -13.77
C LYS A 63 2.91 -9.08 -13.68
N ASN A 64 1.94 -9.90 -14.07
CA ASN A 64 0.51 -9.57 -13.95
C ASN A 64 0.02 -9.55 -12.48
N GLU A 65 0.79 -10.12 -11.56
CA GLU A 65 0.40 -10.28 -10.15
C GLU A 65 1.41 -9.68 -9.19
N LEU A 66 0.89 -9.12 -8.09
CA LEU A 66 1.68 -8.74 -6.93
C LEU A 66 1.85 -9.97 -6.04
N VAL A 67 3.10 -10.39 -5.84
CA VAL A 67 3.45 -11.56 -5.03
C VAL A 67 4.26 -11.15 -3.81
N CYS A 68 3.98 -11.76 -2.66
CA CYS A 68 4.80 -11.55 -1.47
C CYS A 68 6.20 -12.17 -1.66
N GLU A 69 7.26 -11.38 -1.53
CA GLU A 69 8.63 -11.86 -1.74
C GLU A 69 9.05 -12.93 -0.72
N LYS A 70 8.52 -12.87 0.52
CA LYS A 70 8.87 -13.77 1.62
C LYS A 70 8.19 -15.14 1.52
N CYS A 71 6.89 -15.21 1.23
CA CYS A 71 6.12 -16.46 1.25
C CYS A 71 5.51 -16.87 -0.08
N LYS A 72 5.76 -16.10 -1.15
CA LYS A 72 5.28 -16.33 -2.52
C LYS A 72 3.76 -16.36 -2.69
N LYS A 73 2.97 -16.05 -1.65
CA LYS A 73 1.51 -15.88 -1.77
C LYS A 73 1.17 -14.73 -2.72
N VAL A 74 0.20 -14.98 -3.60
CA VAL A 74 -0.36 -13.95 -4.49
C VAL A 74 -1.24 -13.00 -3.68
N ILE A 75 -0.94 -11.71 -3.78
CA ILE A 75 -1.59 -10.64 -3.01
C ILE A 75 -2.70 -9.97 -3.81
N GLY A 76 -2.53 -9.89 -5.13
CA GLY A 76 -3.51 -9.29 -6.03
C GLY A 76 -3.00 -9.15 -7.46
N THR A 77 -3.83 -8.57 -8.32
CA THR A 77 -3.55 -8.44 -9.76
C THR A 77 -3.31 -6.98 -10.14
N PHE A 78 -2.31 -6.73 -10.97
CA PHE A 78 -2.10 -5.40 -11.56
C PHE A 78 -3.14 -5.13 -12.65
N PHE A 79 -3.71 -3.93 -12.66
CA PHE A 79 -4.66 -3.49 -13.66
C PHE A 79 -4.63 -1.96 -13.83
N ILE A 80 -5.25 -1.46 -14.90
CA ILE A 80 -5.47 -0.03 -15.10
C ILE A 80 -6.89 0.30 -14.64
N TYR A 81 -7.03 1.21 -13.68
CA TYR A 81 -8.35 1.69 -13.27
C TYR A 81 -8.90 2.66 -14.30
N LYS A 82 -9.80 2.17 -15.16
CA LYS A 82 -10.31 2.88 -16.34
C LYS A 82 -10.81 4.30 -16.07
N LYS A 83 -11.50 4.56 -14.94
CA LYS A 83 -12.05 5.91 -14.66
C LYS A 83 -10.97 6.99 -14.45
N GLU A 84 -9.74 6.61 -14.09
CA GLU A 84 -8.64 7.55 -13.85
C GLU A 84 -7.42 7.23 -14.73
N SER A 85 -7.53 6.26 -15.66
CA SER A 85 -6.42 5.71 -16.45
C SER A 85 -5.17 5.40 -15.62
N ARG A 86 -5.36 4.96 -14.37
CA ARG A 86 -4.30 4.93 -13.36
C ARG A 86 -3.89 3.50 -13.00
N PRO A 87 -2.59 3.16 -13.04
CA PRO A 87 -2.10 1.85 -12.64
C PRO A 87 -2.39 1.54 -11.16
N ALA A 88 -2.94 0.37 -10.91
CA ALA A 88 -3.31 -0.07 -9.57
C ALA A 88 -3.16 -1.58 -9.39
N VAL A 89 -3.21 -2.02 -8.14
CA VAL A 89 -3.35 -3.42 -7.75
C VAL A 89 -4.74 -3.63 -7.19
N ARG A 90 -5.47 -4.61 -7.72
CA ARG A 90 -6.70 -5.14 -7.10
C ARG A 90 -6.26 -6.18 -6.08
N LEU A 91 -6.40 -5.85 -4.80
CA LEU A 91 -6.04 -6.77 -3.73
C LEU A 91 -7.07 -7.90 -3.67
N TYR A 92 -6.59 -9.14 -3.52
CA TYR A 92 -7.46 -10.25 -3.17
C TYR A 92 -7.98 -10.09 -1.74
N GLN A 93 -9.18 -10.61 -1.51
CA GLN A 93 -9.80 -10.55 -0.20
C GLN A 93 -8.90 -11.25 0.84
N ASP A 94 -8.74 -10.60 1.99
CA ASP A 94 -7.93 -11.08 3.12
C ASP A 94 -6.46 -11.41 2.80
N SER A 95 -5.93 -10.94 1.66
CA SER A 95 -4.53 -11.16 1.29
C SER A 95 -3.56 -10.29 2.08
N VAL A 96 -4.06 -9.20 2.68
CA VAL A 96 -3.25 -8.21 3.39
C VAL A 96 -3.85 -7.75 4.71
N ILE A 97 -2.97 -7.35 5.62
CA ILE A 97 -3.29 -6.65 6.87
C ILE A 97 -2.86 -5.20 6.73
N LYS A 98 -3.68 -4.26 7.20
CA LYS A 98 -3.44 -2.82 7.11
C LYS A 98 -3.29 -2.27 8.52
N LYS A 99 -2.23 -1.51 8.79
CA LYS A 99 -2.07 -0.76 10.05
C LYS A 99 -1.83 0.72 9.75
N ILE A 100 -2.45 1.59 10.52
CA ILE A 100 -2.20 3.04 10.41
C ILE A 100 -0.75 3.31 10.80
N GLY A 101 -0.05 4.08 9.97
CA GLY A 101 1.36 4.42 10.15
C GLY A 101 1.59 5.92 10.29
N ARG A 102 2.83 6.29 10.61
CA ARG A 102 3.30 7.69 10.73
C ARG A 102 4.07 8.17 9.48
N GLY A 103 4.04 7.41 8.39
CA GLY A 103 4.81 7.72 7.17
C GLY A 103 6.31 7.41 7.28
N ILE A 104 6.68 6.44 8.10
CA ILE A 104 8.09 6.06 8.34
C ILE A 104 8.37 4.70 7.68
N TYR A 105 9.48 4.60 6.97
CA TYR A 105 9.96 3.34 6.37
C TYR A 105 11.44 3.08 6.68
N PRO A 106 11.88 1.83 6.94
CA PRO A 106 11.03 0.69 7.25
C PRO A 106 10.15 0.98 8.48
N PRO A 107 8.98 0.34 8.61
CA PRO A 107 8.13 0.57 9.78
C PRO A 107 8.93 0.26 11.07
N PRO A 108 8.66 0.97 12.18
CA PRO A 108 9.23 0.58 13.47
C PRO A 108 8.93 -0.90 13.74
N SER A 109 9.85 -1.59 14.42
CA SER A 109 9.75 -3.02 14.70
C SER A 109 8.33 -3.36 15.15
N TYR A 110 7.70 -4.27 14.42
CA TYR A 110 6.38 -4.76 14.72
C TYR A 110 6.49 -5.50 16.05
N ASN A 111 6.16 -4.85 17.16
CA ASN A 111 5.93 -5.55 18.42
C ASN A 111 4.67 -6.39 18.22
N SER A 112 4.88 -7.68 17.96
CA SER A 112 3.85 -8.71 17.96
C SER A 112 3.41 -9.00 19.39
N LYS A 113 2.94 -7.99 20.11
CA LYS A 113 2.15 -8.21 21.33
C LYS A 113 0.68 -8.15 20.91
N PHE A 114 0.22 -9.29 20.40
CA PHE A 114 -1.13 -9.76 20.66
C PHE A 114 -0.98 -10.90 21.65
#